data_AF-A0A3P6P6J8-F1
#
_entry.id   AF-A0A3P6P6J8-F1
#
_cell.length_a   1.000
_cell.length_b   1.000
_cell.length_c   1.000
_cell.angle_alpha   90.00
_cell.angle_beta   90.00
_cell.angle_gamma   90.00
#
_symmetry.space_group_name_H-M   'P 1'
#
loop_
_entity.id
_entity.type
_entity.pdbx_description
1 polymer ?
#
loop_
_entity_poly.entity_id
_entity_poly.type
_entity_poly.pdbx_seq_one_letter_code
_entity_poly.pdbx_strand_id
1 'polypeptide(L)'
;MDLTSAFQTIVADKRFSTYEEFEAALTDFKKQTGVEFARGRVTYHPEGTIKRANLLIANAEYVCRCKRSTECEAAFKLGSRRLFLHVIKFYMLHNHGVSRAAPEDEEQKGGGEHSSPAYEVLEDLTPQFMRFFPSDRMDTYEAFHERMREFQQATGSVYVLGRSNKWSQKEQAAAASSRLTYKNVTLQCVHFGSGSSRRSSVEGSTRLK
;
A
#
# COMPACT_ATOMS: atom_id res chain seq x y z
N MET A 1 10.42 -10.76 -19.96
CA MET A 1 9.52 -9.92 -20.76
C MET A 1 10.09 -8.51 -20.79
N ASP A 2 10.30 -7.96 -21.98
CA ASP A 2 10.78 -6.59 -22.15
C ASP A 2 9.59 -5.68 -22.51
N LEU A 3 9.32 -4.68 -21.66
CA LEU A 3 8.25 -3.71 -21.85
C LEU A 3 8.79 -2.28 -22.03
N THR A 4 10.09 -2.13 -22.33
CA THR A 4 10.78 -0.84 -22.42
C THR A 4 10.10 0.10 -23.41
N SER A 5 9.87 -0.34 -24.65
CA SER A 5 9.27 0.50 -25.70
C SER A 5 7.82 0.89 -25.40
N ALA A 6 7.05 -0.03 -24.81
CA ALA A 6 5.66 0.22 -24.42
C ALA A 6 5.59 1.24 -23.28
N PHE A 7 6.41 1.04 -22.22
CA PHE A 7 6.46 1.96 -21.09
C PHE A 7 6.95 3.35 -21.52
N GLN A 8 7.92 3.40 -22.41
CA GLN A 8 8.45 4.66 -22.92
C GLN A 8 7.37 5.48 -23.63
N THR A 9 6.66 4.86 -24.57
CA THR A 9 5.58 5.51 -25.33
C THR A 9 4.38 5.91 -24.44
N ILE A 10 3.97 5.03 -23.52
CA ILE A 10 2.73 5.23 -22.76
C ILE A 10 2.96 6.16 -21.56
N VAL A 11 4.13 6.11 -20.94
CA VAL A 11 4.41 6.78 -19.66
C VAL A 11 5.65 7.67 -19.72
N ALA A 12 6.81 7.16 -20.15
CA ALA A 12 8.08 7.85 -19.91
C ALA A 12 8.30 9.12 -20.74
N ASP A 13 7.83 9.13 -22.00
CA ASP A 13 7.98 10.29 -22.90
C ASP A 13 6.96 11.40 -22.61
N LYS A 14 5.99 11.14 -21.73
CA LYS A 14 4.93 12.10 -21.36
C LYS A 14 5.36 13.01 -20.22
N ARG A 15 4.70 14.16 -20.15
CA ARG A 15 4.74 15.10 -19.03
C ARG A 15 3.33 15.24 -18.50
N PHE A 16 3.17 15.11 -17.20
CA PHE A 16 1.85 15.15 -16.55
C PHE A 16 1.76 16.41 -15.69
N SER A 17 0.71 17.18 -15.88
CA SER A 17 0.47 18.42 -15.13
C SER A 17 -0.12 18.13 -13.74
N THR A 18 -0.75 16.97 -13.58
CA THR A 18 -1.33 16.49 -12.33
C THR A 18 -0.92 15.05 -12.03
N TYR A 19 -1.18 14.61 -10.80
CA TYR A 19 -0.93 13.21 -10.41
C TYR A 19 -1.96 12.26 -11.06
N GLU A 20 -3.19 12.74 -11.24
CA GLU A 20 -4.30 12.00 -11.83
C GLU A 20 -4.01 11.65 -13.30
N GLU A 21 -3.45 12.57 -14.07
CA GLU A 21 -3.02 12.30 -15.46
C GLU A 21 -1.93 11.22 -15.53
N PHE A 22 -1.01 11.23 -14.57
CA PHE A 22 0.03 10.21 -14.47
C PHE A 22 -0.54 8.84 -14.09
N GLU A 23 -1.44 8.78 -13.11
CA GLU A 23 -2.12 7.53 -12.71
C GLU A 23 -2.99 6.96 -13.83
N ALA A 24 -3.63 7.81 -14.64
CA ALA A 24 -4.35 7.37 -15.84
C ALA A 24 -3.41 6.70 -16.85
N ALA A 25 -2.24 7.30 -17.12
CA ALA A 25 -1.24 6.70 -18.02
C ALA A 25 -0.67 5.38 -17.48
N LEU A 26 -0.45 5.26 -16.16
CA LEU A 26 -0.07 4.00 -15.53
C LEU A 26 -1.16 2.93 -15.63
N THR A 27 -2.42 3.34 -15.49
CA THR A 27 -3.58 2.46 -15.64
C THR A 27 -3.69 1.95 -17.07
N ASP A 28 -3.47 2.80 -18.07
CA ASP A 28 -3.44 2.41 -19.47
C ASP A 28 -2.28 1.45 -19.77
N PHE A 29 -1.10 1.71 -19.20
CA PHE A 29 0.03 0.79 -19.29
C PHE A 29 -0.30 -0.58 -18.70
N LYS A 30 -0.93 -0.62 -17.51
CA LYS A 30 -1.42 -1.86 -16.88
C LYS A 30 -2.44 -2.57 -17.77
N LYS A 31 -3.40 -1.86 -18.37
CA LYS A 31 -4.39 -2.47 -19.27
C LYS A 31 -3.74 -3.10 -20.50
N GLN A 32 -2.73 -2.46 -21.09
CA GLN A 32 -2.07 -2.95 -22.30
C GLN A 32 -1.09 -4.09 -22.05
N THR A 33 -0.41 -4.10 -20.91
CA THR A 33 0.70 -5.03 -20.65
C THR A 33 0.39 -6.05 -19.56
N GLY A 34 -0.64 -5.81 -18.76
CA GLY A 34 -1.03 -6.61 -17.60
C GLY A 34 -0.06 -6.58 -16.43
N VAL A 35 1.05 -5.84 -16.51
CA VAL A 35 1.96 -5.65 -15.37
C VAL A 35 1.56 -4.43 -14.55
N GLU A 36 1.83 -4.49 -13.26
CA GLU A 36 1.46 -3.45 -12.32
C GLU A 36 2.64 -3.06 -11.43
N PHE A 37 2.71 -1.78 -11.08
CA PHE A 37 3.70 -1.22 -10.17
C PHE A 37 3.06 -0.84 -8.84
N ALA A 38 3.76 -1.13 -7.75
CA ALA A 38 3.43 -0.63 -6.43
C ALA A 38 4.24 0.64 -6.14
N ARG A 39 3.59 1.63 -5.53
CA ARG A 39 4.24 2.86 -5.09
C ARG A 39 5.14 2.56 -3.89
N GLY A 40 6.43 2.80 -4.06
CA GLY A 40 7.47 2.66 -3.05
C GLY A 40 7.73 3.97 -2.31
N ARG A 41 9.00 4.38 -2.19
CA ARG A 41 9.40 5.58 -1.45
C ARG A 41 8.90 6.84 -2.16
N VAL A 42 8.22 7.73 -1.41
CA VAL A 42 7.74 9.03 -1.90
C VAL A 42 8.34 10.17 -1.07
N THR A 43 8.60 11.28 -1.74
CA THR A 43 8.97 12.57 -1.14
C THR A 43 8.05 13.64 -1.70
N TYR A 44 7.73 14.63 -0.87
CA TYR A 44 6.76 15.67 -1.19
C TYR A 44 7.43 17.03 -1.24
N HIS A 45 6.83 17.97 -1.96
CA HIS A 45 7.26 19.36 -1.87
C HIS A 45 6.94 19.93 -0.48
N PRO A 46 7.79 20.83 0.06
CA PRO A 46 7.56 21.45 1.36
C PRO A 46 6.22 22.19 1.43
N GLU A 47 5.61 22.18 2.62
CA GLU A 47 4.36 22.88 2.88
C GLU A 47 4.47 24.39 2.63
N GLY A 48 3.38 25.00 2.17
CA GLY A 48 3.33 26.43 1.83
C GLY A 48 4.04 26.83 0.54
N THR A 49 4.67 25.90 -0.19
CA THR A 49 5.32 26.23 -1.47
C THR A 49 4.35 26.18 -2.65
N ILE A 50 4.52 27.10 -3.61
CA ILE A 50 3.77 27.09 -4.89
C ILE A 50 3.89 25.72 -5.58
N LYS A 51 5.07 25.09 -5.48
CA LYS A 51 5.29 23.76 -6.05
C LYS A 51 4.37 22.72 -5.43
N ARG A 52 4.18 22.70 -4.10
CA ARG A 52 3.26 21.77 -3.42
C ARG A 52 1.80 22.04 -3.77
N ALA A 53 1.42 23.30 -3.93
CA ALA A 53 0.06 23.68 -4.32
C ALA A 53 -0.32 23.18 -5.73
N ASN A 54 0.67 23.04 -6.63
CA ASN A 54 0.45 22.55 -7.99
C ASN A 54 0.74 21.04 -8.13
N LEU A 55 1.81 20.55 -7.51
CA LEU A 55 2.24 19.16 -7.55
C LEU A 55 2.67 18.70 -6.15
N LEU A 56 1.89 17.84 -5.53
CA LEU A 56 2.21 17.37 -4.18
C LEU A 56 3.54 16.58 -4.13
N ILE A 57 3.77 15.73 -5.13
CA ILE A 57 4.91 14.80 -5.18
C ILE A 57 6.16 15.49 -5.74
N ALA A 58 7.27 15.40 -5.01
CA ALA A 58 8.58 15.82 -5.49
C ALA A 58 9.30 14.68 -6.22
N ASN A 59 9.34 13.50 -5.60
CA ASN A 59 9.85 12.29 -6.22
C ASN A 59 9.10 11.08 -5.67
N ALA A 60 8.86 10.07 -6.50
CA ALA A 60 8.32 8.79 -6.09
C ALA A 60 9.07 7.65 -6.80
N GLU A 61 9.28 6.54 -6.11
CA GLU A 61 9.79 5.30 -6.66
C GLU A 61 8.64 4.32 -6.84
N TYR A 62 8.62 3.61 -7.97
CA TYR A 62 7.65 2.58 -8.29
C TYR A 62 8.41 1.30 -8.62
N VAL A 63 8.00 0.20 -8.01
CA VAL A 63 8.62 -1.12 -8.20
C VAL A 63 7.56 -2.11 -8.66
N CYS A 64 7.95 -3.08 -9.46
CA CYS A 64 7.02 -4.10 -9.92
C CYS A 64 6.33 -4.78 -8.72
N ARG A 65 5.01 -4.96 -8.81
CA ARG A 65 4.22 -5.61 -7.75
C ARG A 65 4.72 -7.03 -7.43
N CYS A 66 5.28 -7.73 -8.43
CA CYS A 66 5.88 -9.06 -8.30
C CYS A 66 7.29 -9.06 -7.69
N LYS A 67 7.87 -7.90 -7.33
CA LYS A 67 9.24 -7.81 -6.77
C LYS A 67 9.48 -8.75 -5.59
N ARG A 68 8.49 -8.95 -4.71
CA ARG A 68 8.63 -9.83 -3.54
C ARG A 68 8.48 -11.32 -3.86
N SER A 69 7.76 -11.67 -4.92
CA SER A 69 7.49 -13.07 -5.28
C SER A 69 8.48 -13.62 -6.29
N THR A 70 9.00 -12.79 -7.18
CA THR A 70 9.88 -13.21 -8.27
C THR A 70 11.22 -12.49 -8.29
N GLU A 71 11.51 -11.66 -7.28
CA GLU A 71 12.72 -10.81 -7.25
C GLU A 71 12.82 -9.88 -8.48
N CYS A 72 11.67 -9.50 -9.05
CA CYS A 72 11.62 -8.62 -10.22
C CYS A 72 12.25 -7.26 -9.94
N GLU A 73 13.18 -6.86 -10.80
CA GLU A 73 13.90 -5.58 -10.69
C GLU A 73 13.24 -4.43 -11.47
N ALA A 74 12.21 -4.72 -12.27
CA ALA A 74 11.48 -3.70 -13.02
C ALA A 74 10.97 -2.60 -12.07
N ALA A 75 11.37 -1.37 -12.35
CA ALA A 75 11.14 -0.22 -11.49
C ALA A 75 11.33 1.09 -12.27
N PHE A 76 10.72 2.16 -11.78
CA PHE A 76 10.97 3.50 -12.30
C PHE A 76 10.87 4.56 -11.21
N LYS A 77 11.39 5.74 -11.52
CA LYS A 77 11.33 6.90 -10.63
C LYS A 77 10.57 8.03 -11.32
N LEU A 78 9.55 8.54 -10.63
CA LEU A 78 8.80 9.73 -10.98
C LEU A 78 9.41 10.94 -10.28
N GLY A 79 9.50 12.07 -10.97
CA GLY A 79 9.95 13.33 -10.38
C GLY A 79 9.15 14.51 -10.87
N SER A 80 9.12 15.57 -10.08
CA SER A 80 8.55 16.85 -10.50
C SER A 80 9.63 17.82 -10.99
N ARG A 81 9.37 18.47 -12.12
CA ARG A 81 10.22 19.54 -12.66
C ARG A 81 9.34 20.57 -13.37
N ARG A 82 9.56 21.85 -13.06
CA ARG A 82 8.87 23.00 -13.69
C ARG A 82 7.34 22.79 -13.79
N LEU A 83 6.72 22.32 -12.69
CA LEU A 83 5.28 22.06 -12.57
C LEU A 83 4.73 20.87 -13.38
N PHE A 84 5.59 19.96 -13.84
CA PHE A 84 5.16 18.69 -14.42
C PHE A 84 5.81 17.50 -13.72
N LEU A 85 5.07 16.38 -13.62
CA LEU A 85 5.61 15.07 -13.31
C LEU A 85 6.18 14.44 -14.59
N HIS A 86 7.30 13.74 -14.45
CA HIS A 86 7.95 13.03 -15.55
C HIS A 86 8.76 11.85 -14.98
N VAL A 87 9.01 10.85 -15.83
CA VAL A 87 9.88 9.74 -15.46
C VAL A 87 11.34 10.22 -15.50
N ILE A 88 12.07 10.04 -14.38
CA ILE A 88 13.49 10.39 -14.25
C ILE A 88 14.37 9.26 -14.78
N LYS A 89 14.03 8.02 -14.43
CA LYS A 89 14.74 6.80 -14.81
C LYS A 89 13.79 5.61 -14.74
N PHE A 90 14.01 4.60 -15.57
CA PHE A 90 13.21 3.38 -15.58
C PHE A 90 14.03 2.17 -16.01
N TYR A 91 13.56 1.00 -15.60
CA TYR A 91 14.03 -0.32 -16.00
C TYR A 91 12.79 -1.21 -16.15
N MET A 92 12.58 -1.77 -17.34
CA MET A 92 11.32 -2.42 -17.75
C MET A 92 11.52 -3.86 -18.22
N LEU A 93 12.60 -4.50 -17.77
CA LEU A 93 12.82 -5.92 -17.96
C LEU A 93 12.22 -6.68 -16.78
N HIS A 94 11.15 -7.41 -17.08
CA HIS A 94 10.47 -8.29 -16.12
C HIS A 94 10.99 -9.72 -16.26
N ASN A 95 11.22 -10.40 -15.14
CA ASN A 95 11.62 -11.80 -15.11
C ASN A 95 10.43 -12.78 -14.96
N HIS A 96 9.20 -12.25 -15.03
CA HIS A 96 7.96 -13.00 -14.91
C HIS A 96 7.02 -12.68 -16.08
N GLY A 97 6.07 -13.57 -16.34
CA GLY A 97 4.96 -13.31 -17.27
C GLY A 97 3.94 -12.34 -16.66
N VAL A 98 2.91 -12.00 -17.44
CA VAL A 98 1.77 -11.23 -16.94
C VAL A 98 1.15 -11.97 -15.75
N SER A 99 1.28 -11.42 -14.55
CA SER A 99 0.42 -11.84 -13.44
C SER A 99 -0.96 -11.33 -13.77
N ARG A 100 -1.81 -12.17 -14.38
CA ARG A 100 -3.21 -11.84 -14.60
C ARG A 100 -3.79 -11.54 -13.22
N ALA A 101 -3.99 -10.27 -12.90
CA ALA A 101 -5.08 -9.91 -12.02
C ALA A 101 -6.31 -10.58 -12.63
N ALA A 102 -6.99 -11.42 -11.86
CA ALA A 102 -8.28 -11.95 -12.27
C ALA A 102 -9.12 -10.77 -12.78
N PRO A 103 -9.93 -10.96 -13.84
CA PRO A 103 -10.82 -9.90 -14.28
C PRO A 103 -11.67 -9.51 -13.08
N GLU A 104 -11.72 -8.21 -12.83
CA GLU A 104 -12.77 -7.63 -12.02
C GLU A 104 -14.05 -7.82 -12.85
N ASP A 105 -14.71 -8.96 -12.69
CA ASP A 105 -15.98 -9.23 -13.36
C ASP A 105 -17.02 -8.29 -12.73
N GLU A 106 -17.35 -7.24 -13.47
CA GLU A 106 -18.70 -6.68 -13.47
C GLU A 106 -19.68 -7.85 -13.62
N GLU A 107 -20.53 -8.00 -12.61
CA GLU A 107 -21.79 -8.74 -12.61
C GLU A 107 -22.02 -9.76 -13.74
N GLN A 108 -21.70 -11.02 -13.51
CA GLN A 108 -22.65 -12.07 -13.93
C GLN A 108 -22.71 -13.21 -12.94
N LYS A 109 -23.93 -13.44 -12.47
CA LYS A 109 -24.39 -14.54 -11.63
C LYS A 109 -23.68 -15.87 -11.93
N GLY A 110 -23.20 -16.51 -10.86
CA GLY A 110 -23.34 -17.96 -10.67
C GLY A 110 -22.05 -18.79 -10.68
N GLY A 111 -21.59 -19.13 -9.47
CA GLY A 111 -21.14 -20.48 -9.08
C GLY A 111 -19.73 -20.96 -9.47
N GLY A 112 -18.91 -21.25 -8.45
CA GLY A 112 -17.97 -22.40 -8.47
C GLY A 112 -16.46 -22.14 -8.45
N GLU A 113 -15.89 -21.97 -7.24
CA GLU A 113 -14.65 -22.53 -6.65
C GLU A 113 -13.30 -22.75 -7.42
N HIS A 114 -12.23 -22.11 -6.89
CA HIS A 114 -10.81 -22.55 -6.67
C HIS A 114 -9.83 -22.73 -7.88
N SER A 115 -8.56 -22.25 -7.92
CA SER A 115 -7.54 -21.93 -6.90
C SER A 115 -6.39 -21.05 -7.42
N SER A 116 -5.93 -20.10 -6.60
CA SER A 116 -4.65 -19.35 -6.68
C SER A 116 -3.70 -19.88 -5.59
N PRO A 117 -2.36 -19.67 -5.61
CA PRO A 117 -1.50 -20.05 -4.49
C PRO A 117 -1.89 -19.20 -3.26
N ALA A 118 -2.42 -19.87 -2.26
CA ALA A 118 -3.29 -19.29 -1.23
C ALA A 118 -2.53 -18.49 -0.15
N TYR A 119 -2.70 -17.17 -0.14
CA TYR A 119 -3.11 -16.55 1.12
C TYR A 119 -4.64 -16.47 1.03
N GLU A 120 -5.34 -17.25 1.84
CA GLU A 120 -6.77 -17.03 2.04
C GLU A 120 -6.91 -15.63 2.64
N VAL A 121 -7.52 -14.70 1.90
CA VAL A 121 -8.12 -13.53 2.52
C VAL A 121 -9.26 -14.08 3.38
N LEU A 122 -8.94 -14.38 4.63
CA LEU A 122 -9.89 -15.00 5.57
C LEU A 122 -11.16 -14.15 5.70
N GLU A 123 -11.01 -12.83 5.63
CA GLU A 123 -12.12 -11.87 5.65
C GLU A 123 -11.66 -10.50 5.12
N ASP A 124 -12.46 -9.85 4.27
CA ASP A 124 -12.25 -8.44 3.92
C ASP A 124 -12.83 -7.54 5.03
N LEU A 125 -11.95 -7.06 5.90
CA LEU A 125 -12.31 -6.18 7.00
C LEU A 125 -12.34 -4.71 6.59
N THR A 126 -12.14 -4.36 5.31
CA THR A 126 -12.14 -2.95 4.85
C THR A 126 -13.43 -2.21 5.23
N PRO A 127 -14.65 -2.77 5.04
CA PRO A 127 -15.87 -2.08 5.44
C PRO A 127 -15.97 -1.86 6.95
N GLN A 128 -15.45 -2.82 7.73
CA GLN A 128 -15.44 -2.74 9.19
C GLN A 128 -14.40 -1.71 9.65
N PHE A 129 -13.20 -1.74 9.06
CA PHE A 129 -12.14 -0.76 9.30
C PHE A 129 -12.63 0.66 9.03
N MET A 130 -13.34 0.90 7.92
CA MET A 130 -13.91 2.22 7.61
C MET A 130 -14.98 2.68 8.62
N ARG A 131 -15.67 1.75 9.29
CA ARG A 131 -16.60 2.09 10.39
C ARG A 131 -15.87 2.51 11.66
N PHE A 132 -14.76 1.85 11.99
CA PHE A 132 -13.94 2.20 13.16
C PHE A 132 -13.05 3.43 12.91
N PHE A 133 -12.64 3.67 11.66
CA PHE A 133 -11.79 4.78 11.24
C PHE A 133 -12.46 5.61 10.14
N PRO A 134 -13.56 6.33 10.44
CA PRO A 134 -14.31 7.11 9.45
C PRO A 134 -13.61 8.41 9.06
N SER A 135 -12.62 8.84 9.85
CA SER A 135 -11.77 10.00 9.57
C SER A 135 -10.31 9.59 9.55
N ASP A 136 -9.55 10.23 8.67
CA ASP A 136 -8.10 10.12 8.55
C ASP A 136 -7.34 10.86 9.67
N ARG A 137 -8.06 11.53 10.58
CA ARG A 137 -7.49 12.33 11.68
C ARG A 137 -8.00 11.84 13.03
N MET A 138 -7.08 11.81 13.99
CA MET A 138 -7.30 11.38 15.37
C MET A 138 -6.62 12.37 16.30
N ASP A 139 -7.28 12.73 17.40
CA ASP A 139 -6.79 13.79 18.30
C ASP A 139 -5.59 13.37 19.14
N THR A 140 -5.47 12.07 19.46
CA THR A 140 -4.36 11.52 20.26
C THR A 140 -3.95 10.12 19.81
N TYR A 141 -2.74 9.72 20.18
CA TYR A 141 -2.26 8.36 19.98
C TYR A 141 -3.07 7.35 20.80
N GLU A 142 -3.48 7.72 22.01
CA GLU A 142 -4.31 6.90 22.89
C GLU A 142 -5.67 6.60 22.25
N ALA A 143 -6.32 7.61 21.67
CA ALA A 143 -7.60 7.43 20.96
C ALA A 143 -7.44 6.50 19.75
N PHE A 144 -6.29 6.57 19.06
CA PHE A 144 -5.95 5.64 17.98
C PHE A 144 -5.74 4.22 18.49
N HIS A 145 -5.00 4.07 19.58
CA HIS A 145 -4.75 2.77 20.17
C HIS A 145 -6.03 2.13 20.73
N GLU A 146 -6.95 2.93 21.27
CA GLU A 146 -8.25 2.47 21.77
C GLU A 146 -9.14 1.98 20.63
N ARG A 147 -9.35 2.78 19.57
CA ARG A 147 -10.11 2.34 18.38
C ARG A 147 -9.49 1.12 17.70
N MET A 148 -8.16 1.05 17.66
CA MET A 148 -7.47 -0.12 17.13
C MET A 148 -7.75 -1.36 17.98
N ARG A 149 -7.79 -1.21 19.31
CA ARG A 149 -8.16 -2.29 20.23
C ARG A 149 -9.60 -2.75 20.02
N GLU A 150 -10.54 -1.81 19.88
CA GLU A 150 -11.96 -2.10 19.61
C GLU A 150 -12.14 -2.82 18.26
N PHE A 151 -11.47 -2.33 17.21
CA PHE A 151 -11.46 -2.98 15.90
C PHE A 151 -10.93 -4.41 15.99
N GLN A 152 -9.81 -4.63 16.67
CA GLN A 152 -9.23 -5.97 16.88
C GLN A 152 -10.18 -6.89 17.68
N GLN A 153 -10.86 -6.36 18.69
CA GLN A 153 -11.84 -7.12 19.47
C GLN A 153 -13.07 -7.49 18.62
N ALA A 154 -13.58 -6.54 17.82
CA ALA A 154 -14.78 -6.74 17.01
C ALA A 154 -14.53 -7.70 15.84
N THR A 155 -13.32 -7.73 15.31
CA THR A 155 -12.96 -8.52 14.11
C THR A 155 -12.16 -9.78 14.41
N GLY A 156 -11.70 -9.95 15.66
CA GLY A 156 -10.75 -10.99 16.03
C GLY A 156 -9.37 -10.84 15.39
N SER A 157 -9.12 -9.75 14.65
CA SER A 157 -7.83 -9.47 14.05
C SER A 157 -6.83 -8.99 15.11
N VAL A 158 -5.54 -9.22 14.88
CA VAL A 158 -4.48 -8.78 15.79
C VAL A 158 -3.43 -8.06 14.98
N TYR A 159 -3.15 -6.81 15.29
CA TYR A 159 -2.14 -6.01 14.61
C TYR A 159 -0.98 -5.71 15.55
N VAL A 160 0.23 -5.82 15.00
CA VAL A 160 1.48 -5.51 15.67
C VAL A 160 2.15 -4.31 15.03
N LEU A 161 2.95 -3.60 15.82
CA LEU A 161 3.75 -2.50 15.35
C LEU A 161 4.88 -3.04 14.47
N GLY A 162 4.82 -2.70 13.18
CA GLY A 162 5.88 -2.94 12.21
C GLY A 162 6.91 -1.79 12.21
N ARG A 163 7.23 -1.26 11.02
CA ARG A 163 8.18 -0.14 10.91
C ARG A 163 7.61 1.11 11.59
N SER A 164 8.43 1.77 12.39
CA SER A 164 8.06 3.02 13.04
C SER A 164 9.20 4.03 13.01
N ASN A 165 8.85 5.31 12.94
CA ASN A 165 9.77 6.42 13.08
C ASN A 165 9.34 7.25 14.28
N LYS A 166 10.17 7.31 15.32
CA LYS A 166 9.87 8.02 16.58
C LYS A 166 10.35 9.47 16.50
N TRP A 167 9.63 10.37 17.17
CA TRP A 167 10.18 11.69 17.44
C TRP A 167 11.34 11.56 18.41
N SER A 168 12.46 12.25 18.15
CA SER A 168 13.54 12.32 19.14
C SER A 168 13.14 13.19 20.33
N GLN A 169 13.78 12.99 21.48
CA GLN A 169 13.48 13.74 22.71
C GLN A 169 13.62 15.26 22.54
N LYS A 170 14.61 15.68 21.73
CA LYS A 170 14.83 17.09 21.38
C LYS A 170 13.71 17.66 20.50
N GLU A 171 13.17 16.86 19.58
CA GLU A 171 12.06 17.27 18.70
C GLU A 171 10.72 17.29 19.44
N GLN A 172 10.48 16.37 20.37
CA GLN A 172 9.28 16.35 21.22
C GLN A 172 9.21 17.56 22.14
N ALA A 173 10.35 18.03 22.65
CA ALA A 173 10.44 19.20 23.52
C ALA A 173 10.26 20.54 22.77
N ALA A 174 10.51 20.56 21.46
CA ALA A 174 10.50 21.79 20.65
C ALA A 174 9.23 21.98 19.80
N ALA A 175 8.39 20.96 19.64
CA ALA A 175 7.25 20.98 18.71
C ALA A 175 5.89 20.96 19.44
N ALA A 176 4.84 21.38 18.72
CA ALA A 176 3.43 21.10 19.05
C ALA A 176 3.10 19.58 19.09
N SER A 177 4.10 18.74 18.79
CA SER A 177 4.08 17.28 18.79
C SER A 177 4.49 16.66 20.14
N SER A 178 4.56 17.44 21.22
CA SER A 178 4.93 16.95 22.57
C SER A 178 4.04 15.80 23.07
N ARG A 179 2.85 15.62 22.48
CA ARG A 179 1.90 14.53 22.77
C ARG A 179 1.98 13.35 21.80
N LEU A 180 2.91 13.37 20.84
CA LEU A 180 3.02 12.37 19.78
C LEU A 180 4.34 11.60 19.90
N THR A 181 4.24 10.28 20.10
CA THR A 181 5.42 9.40 20.24
C THR A 181 6.08 9.08 18.89
N TYR A 182 5.28 9.00 17.82
CA TYR A 182 5.71 8.57 16.49
C TYR A 182 5.43 9.63 15.42
N LYS A 183 6.37 9.79 14.48
CA LYS A 183 6.20 10.51 13.20
C LYS A 183 5.34 9.70 12.23
N ASN A 184 5.58 8.39 12.21
CA ASN A 184 4.79 7.42 11.46
C ASN A 184 4.95 6.02 12.06
N VAL A 185 3.92 5.20 11.88
CA VAL A 185 3.88 3.79 12.27
C VAL A 185 3.22 2.99 11.16
N THR A 186 3.72 1.79 10.90
CA THR A 186 3.04 0.77 10.11
C THR A 186 2.51 -0.29 11.08
N LEU A 187 1.21 -0.54 11.09
CA LEU A 187 0.63 -1.68 11.79
C LEU A 187 0.41 -2.82 10.80
N GLN A 188 0.74 -4.04 11.21
CA GLN A 188 0.62 -5.24 10.38
C GLN A 188 -0.19 -6.28 11.13
N CYS A 189 -1.19 -6.87 10.48
CA CYS A 189 -1.93 -7.99 11.05
C CYS A 189 -0.99 -9.19 11.24
N VAL A 190 -1.02 -9.87 12.39
CA VAL A 190 -0.18 -11.05 12.67
C VAL A 190 -0.54 -12.25 11.77
N HIS A 191 -1.74 -12.26 11.22
CA HIS A 191 -2.18 -13.26 10.24
C HIS A 191 -1.69 -12.94 8.82
N PHE A 192 -1.01 -11.80 8.62
CA PHE A 192 -0.37 -11.46 7.34
C PHE A 192 0.70 -12.50 6.98
N GLY A 193 0.39 -13.38 6.03
CA GLY A 193 1.30 -14.42 5.52
C GLY A 193 1.27 -15.75 6.27
N SER A 194 0.40 -15.93 7.26
CA SER A 194 0.24 -17.20 7.99
C SER A 194 -0.83 -18.08 7.34
N GLY A 195 -0.60 -18.47 6.08
CA GLY A 195 -1.38 -19.53 5.43
C GLY A 195 -0.98 -20.90 5.99
N SER A 196 -1.38 -21.20 7.23
CA SER A 196 -1.56 -22.60 7.66
C SER A 196 -2.61 -22.65 8.76
N SER A 197 -3.68 -23.37 8.47
CA SER A 197 -4.75 -23.67 9.40
C SER A 197 -4.20 -24.25 10.70
N ARG A 198 -4.64 -23.70 11.85
CA ARG A 198 -5.15 -24.52 12.96
C ARG A 198 -6.27 -23.76 13.64
N ARG A 199 -7.51 -24.08 13.24
CA ARG A 199 -8.57 -24.27 14.24
C ARG A 199 -8.11 -25.43 15.10
N SER A 200 -7.62 -25.14 16.29
CA SER A 200 -7.69 -26.12 17.36
C SER A 200 -8.85 -25.67 18.24
N SER A 201 -10.02 -26.25 17.95
CA SER A 201 -11.04 -26.43 18.98
C SER A 201 -10.35 -27.04 20.20
N VAL A 202 -10.42 -26.35 21.33
CA VAL A 202 -10.26 -26.97 22.63
C VAL A 202 -11.50 -26.63 23.42
N GLU A 203 -12.57 -27.40 23.15
CA GLU A 203 -13.50 -27.75 24.20
C GLU A 203 -12.75 -28.55 25.27
N GLY A 204 -13.16 -28.33 26.51
CA GLY A 204 -12.40 -28.72 27.69
C GLY A 204 -12.17 -30.21 27.88
N SER A 205 -11.12 -30.52 28.63
CA SER A 205 -11.06 -31.73 29.42
C SER A 205 -10.42 -31.44 30.77
N THR A 206 -11.25 -31.57 31.78
CA THR A 206 -10.94 -31.61 33.21
C THR A 206 -9.83 -32.59 33.54
N ARG A 207 -8.87 -32.17 34.37
CA ARG A 207 -8.23 -33.01 35.40
C ARG A 207 -7.48 -32.13 36.40
N LEU A 208 -8.12 -31.86 37.54
CA LEU A 208 -7.43 -31.55 38.78
C LEU A 208 -7.27 -32.86 39.56
N LYS A 209 -6.04 -33.14 39.97
CA LYS A 209 -5.74 -34.01 41.11
C LYS A 209 -5.85 -33.17 42.37
#